data_AF-A0A7G8FWL8-F1
#
_entry.id   AF-A0A7G8FWL8-F1
#
_cell.length_a   1.000
_cell.length_b   1.000
_cell.length_c   1.000
_cell.angle_alpha   90.00
_cell.angle_beta   90.00
_cell.angle_gamma   90.00
#
_symmetry.space_group_name_H-M   'P 1'
#
loop_
_entity.id
_entity.type
_entity.pdbx_description
1 polymer ?
#
loop_
_entity_poly.entity_id
_entity_poly.type
_entity_poly.pdbx_seq_one_letter_code
_entity_poly.pdbx_strand_id
1 'polypeptide(L)'
;MPTSEAATAALERLLLSSITPALAAETEGITPIGERINACIERVKVDASEGAALVAECAPHGRVMVAQAQKTLANLEALAVMQAFFDEHKDDFDFR
;
A
#
# COMPACT_ATOMS: atom_id res chain seq x y z
N MET A 1 16.50 0.41 20.18
CA MET A 1 15.75 -0.40 19.20
C MET A 1 14.42 0.31 18.97
N PRO A 2 13.84 0.30 17.75
CA PRO A 2 12.51 0.86 17.52
C PRO A 2 11.45 0.05 18.28
N THR A 3 10.44 0.72 18.84
CA THR A 3 9.29 0.07 19.50
C THR A 3 8.25 -0.39 18.46
N SER A 4 7.35 -1.30 18.84
CA SER A 4 6.23 -1.73 17.98
C SER A 4 5.40 -0.52 17.51
N GLU A 5 5.13 0.44 18.40
CA GLU A 5 4.43 1.69 18.08
C GLU A 5 5.18 2.54 17.04
N ALA A 6 6.50 2.69 17.20
CA ALA A 6 7.31 3.45 16.26
C ALA A 6 7.37 2.77 14.87
N ALA A 7 7.39 1.43 14.83
CA ALA A 7 7.34 0.65 13.60
C ALA A 7 6.00 0.83 12.86
N THR A 8 4.87 0.73 13.58
CA THR A 8 3.52 0.98 13.03
C THR A 8 3.41 2.40 12.48
N ALA A 9 3.85 3.41 13.24
CA ALA A 9 3.81 4.80 12.79
C ALA A 9 4.74 5.08 11.59
N ALA A 10 5.82 4.31 11.44
CA ALA A 10 6.68 4.40 10.26
C ALA A 10 6.01 3.80 9.03
N LEU A 11 5.37 2.62 9.17
CA LEU A 11 4.61 1.99 8.09
C LEU A 11 3.44 2.85 7.63
N GLU A 12 2.70 3.46 8.55
CA GLU A 12 1.62 4.39 8.21
C GLU A 12 2.12 5.56 7.36
N ARG A 13 3.25 6.18 7.73
CA ARG A 13 3.84 7.27 6.94
C ARG A 13 4.27 6.81 5.55
N LEU A 14 4.90 5.64 5.46
CA LEU A 14 5.34 5.09 4.17
C LEU A 14 4.15 4.73 3.28
N LEU A 15 3.10 4.15 3.85
CA LEU A 15 1.85 3.86 3.16
C LEU A 15 1.27 5.15 2.56
N LEU A 16 1.07 6.18 3.38
CA LEU A 16 0.52 7.47 2.93
C LEU A 16 1.39 8.14 1.86
N SER A 17 2.71 7.96 1.88
CA SER A 17 3.60 8.47 0.84
C SER A 17 3.54 7.69 -0.48
N SER A 18 3.04 6.46 -0.46
CA SER A 18 3.01 5.55 -1.61
C SER A 18 1.70 5.58 -2.38
N ILE A 19 0.62 6.07 -1.75
CA ILE A 19 -0.73 6.09 -2.31
C ILE A 19 -1.21 7.50 -2.62
N THR A 20 -2.29 7.60 -3.38
CA THR A 20 -2.94 8.89 -3.66
C THR A 20 -3.72 9.39 -2.45
N PRO A 21 -3.97 10.71 -2.32
CA PRO A 21 -4.81 11.25 -1.25
C PRO A 21 -6.23 10.67 -1.23
N ALA A 22 -6.80 10.35 -2.40
CA ALA A 22 -8.11 9.72 -2.50
C ALA A 22 -8.11 8.31 -1.87
N LEU A 23 -7.14 7.48 -2.26
CA LEU A 23 -7.00 6.13 -1.71
C LEU A 23 -6.67 6.16 -0.20
N ALA A 24 -5.91 7.16 0.25
CA ALA A 24 -5.62 7.35 1.67
C ALA A 24 -6.90 7.62 2.47
N ALA A 25 -7.79 8.48 1.98
CA ALA A 25 -9.06 8.80 2.60
C ALA A 25 -10.03 7.60 2.59
N GLU A 26 -10.11 6.88 1.47
CA GLU A 26 -10.96 5.68 1.35
C GLU A 26 -10.59 4.57 2.33
N THR A 27 -9.32 4.51 2.75
CA THR A 27 -8.78 3.44 3.60
C THR A 27 -8.48 3.91 5.03
N GLU A 28 -8.76 5.16 5.39
CA GLU A 28 -8.38 5.77 6.67
C GLU A 28 -8.88 4.99 7.89
N GLY A 29 -10.09 4.44 7.83
CA GLY A 29 -10.70 3.69 8.93
C GLY A 29 -10.30 2.21 9.01
N ILE A 30 -9.45 1.72 8.11
CA ILE A 30 -9.07 0.30 8.08
C ILE A 30 -7.94 0.09 9.09
N THR A 31 -8.19 -0.76 10.08
CA THR A 31 -7.23 -1.18 11.10
C THR A 31 -7.34 -2.69 11.29
N PRO A 32 -6.24 -3.42 11.51
CA PRO A 32 -4.85 -2.95 11.65
C PRO A 32 -4.19 -2.52 10.33
N ILE A 33 -3.00 -1.89 10.42
CA ILE A 33 -2.25 -1.34 9.27
C ILE A 33 -1.99 -2.38 8.16
N GLY A 34 -1.79 -3.66 8.50
CA GLY A 34 -1.65 -4.73 7.51
C GLY A 34 -2.90 -4.93 6.65
N GLU A 35 -4.10 -4.87 7.25
CA GLU A 35 -5.35 -4.92 6.49
C GLU A 35 -5.51 -3.69 5.59
N ARG A 36 -5.09 -2.52 6.07
CA ARG A 36 -5.10 -1.28 5.28
C ARG A 36 -4.18 -1.38 4.06
N ILE A 37 -2.96 -1.90 4.23
CA ILE A 37 -2.02 -2.14 3.11
C ILE A 37 -2.67 -3.08 2.08
N ASN A 38 -3.28 -4.18 2.51
CA ASN A 38 -3.95 -5.13 1.62
C ASN A 38 -5.14 -4.51 0.89
N ALA A 39 -5.94 -3.68 1.56
CA ALA A 39 -7.05 -2.96 0.92
C ALA A 39 -6.55 -2.00 -0.16
N CYS A 40 -5.46 -1.28 0.09
CA CYS A 40 -4.80 -0.43 -0.91
C CYS A 40 -4.31 -1.26 -2.11
N ILE A 41 -3.72 -2.44 -1.89
CA ILE A 41 -3.26 -3.35 -2.95
C ILE A 41 -4.43 -3.73 -3.87
N GLU A 42 -5.55 -4.17 -3.30
CA GLU A 42 -6.70 -4.59 -4.09
C GLU A 42 -7.31 -3.44 -4.90
N ARG A 43 -7.38 -2.23 -4.32
CA ARG A 43 -7.83 -1.04 -5.05
C ARG A 43 -6.90 -0.69 -6.21
N VAL A 44 -5.59 -0.71 -6.00
CA VAL A 44 -4.61 -0.40 -7.05
C VAL A 44 -4.61 -1.45 -8.17
N LYS A 45 -4.92 -2.72 -7.86
CA LYS A 45 -5.14 -3.75 -8.90
C LYS A 45 -6.37 -3.44 -9.76
N VAL A 46 -7.42 -2.89 -9.17
CA VAL A 46 -8.59 -2.40 -9.92
C VAL A 46 -8.17 -1.24 -10.84
N ASP A 47 -7.45 -0.25 -10.33
CA ASP A 47 -6.94 0.87 -11.15
C ASP A 47 -6.07 0.37 -12.31
N ALA A 48 -5.19 -0.60 -12.07
CA ALA A 48 -4.37 -1.20 -13.13
C ALA A 48 -5.24 -1.88 -14.21
N SER A 49 -6.33 -2.53 -13.81
CA SER A 49 -7.27 -3.21 -14.71
C SER A 49 -8.07 -2.21 -15.54
N GLU A 50 -8.56 -1.13 -14.94
CA GLU A 50 -9.21 -0.03 -15.64
C GLU A 50 -8.27 0.65 -16.63
N GLY A 51 -7.03 0.92 -16.22
CA GLY A 51 -5.99 1.43 -17.09
C GLY A 51 -5.72 0.51 -18.28
N ALA A 52 -5.70 -0.80 -18.07
CA ALA A 52 -5.51 -1.79 -19.13
C ALA A 52 -6.68 -1.80 -20.14
N ALA A 53 -7.93 -1.67 -19.66
CA ALA A 53 -9.10 -1.54 -20.52
C ALA A 53 -9.01 -0.28 -21.40
N LEU A 54 -8.62 0.86 -20.81
CA LEU A 54 -8.38 2.10 -21.54
C LEU A 54 -7.27 1.96 -22.60
N VAL A 55 -6.19 1.21 -22.30
CA VAL A 55 -5.16 0.89 -23.29
C VAL A 55 -5.73 0.09 -24.45
N ALA A 56 -6.58 -0.90 -24.18
CA ALA A 56 -7.23 -1.71 -25.22
C ALA A 56 -8.15 -0.86 -26.12
N GLU A 57 -8.78 0.17 -25.56
CA GLU A 57 -9.59 1.16 -26.28
C GLU A 57 -8.75 2.27 -26.96
N CYS A 58 -7.42 2.13 -26.99
CA CYS A 58 -6.48 3.11 -27.54
C CYS A 58 -6.53 4.50 -26.86
N ALA A 59 -7.01 4.57 -25.61
CA ALA A 59 -7.02 5.81 -24.86
C ALA A 59 -5.60 6.19 -24.40
N PRO A 60 -5.08 7.38 -24.74
CA PRO A 60 -3.68 7.74 -24.53
C PRO A 60 -3.27 7.78 -23.05
N HIS A 61 -4.20 8.05 -22.15
CA HIS A 61 -3.96 8.12 -20.71
C HIS A 61 -3.94 6.73 -20.02
N GLY A 62 -4.44 5.67 -20.67
CA GLY A 62 -4.46 4.32 -20.09
C GLY A 62 -3.06 3.80 -19.76
N ARG A 63 -2.07 4.04 -20.63
CA ARG A 63 -0.67 3.62 -20.38
C ARG A 63 -0.06 4.29 -19.14
N VAL A 64 -0.39 5.55 -18.92
CA VAL A 64 0.10 6.31 -17.76
C VAL A 64 -0.55 5.76 -16.49
N MET A 65 -1.87 5.49 -16.54
CA MET A 65 -2.61 4.90 -15.42
C MET A 65 -2.03 3.53 -15.03
N VAL A 66 -1.80 2.64 -15.99
CA VAL A 66 -1.18 1.33 -15.74
C VAL A 66 0.21 1.47 -15.12
N ALA A 67 1.06 2.32 -15.69
CA ALA A 67 2.42 2.50 -15.17
C ALA A 67 2.42 3.05 -13.73
N GLN A 68 1.52 4.00 -13.44
CA GLN A 68 1.38 4.55 -12.09
C GLN A 68 0.85 3.51 -11.11
N ALA A 69 -0.18 2.74 -11.49
CA ALA A 69 -0.74 1.68 -10.67
C ALA A 69 0.30 0.58 -10.38
N GLN A 70 1.07 0.16 -11.38
CA GLN A 70 2.16 -0.83 -11.20
C GLN A 70 3.24 -0.33 -10.25
N LYS A 71 3.65 0.94 -10.37
CA LYS A 71 4.63 1.54 -9.44
C LYS A 71 4.09 1.57 -8.01
N THR A 72 2.85 2.00 -7.83
CA THR A 72 2.21 2.02 -6.51
C THR A 72 2.07 0.61 -5.94
N LEU A 73 1.70 -0.37 -6.76
CA LEU A 73 1.57 -1.77 -6.35
C LEU A 73 2.90 -2.33 -5.82
N ALA A 74 4.01 -2.10 -6.53
CA ALA A 74 5.33 -2.55 -6.08
C ALA A 74 5.73 -1.96 -4.72
N ASN A 75 5.40 -0.69 -4.46
CA ASN A 75 5.65 -0.06 -3.16
C ASN A 75 4.80 -0.69 -2.06
N LEU A 76 3.52 -0.98 -2.33
CA LEU A 76 2.60 -1.59 -1.37
C LEU A 76 2.98 -3.04 -1.06
N GLU A 77 3.43 -3.81 -2.06
CA GLU A 77 3.94 -5.18 -1.87
C GLU A 77 5.19 -5.19 -0.98
N ALA A 78 6.11 -4.23 -1.19
CA ALA A 78 7.27 -4.08 -0.31
C ALA A 78 6.84 -3.73 1.13
N LEU A 79 5.84 -2.86 1.31
CA LEU A 79 5.29 -2.54 2.63
C LEU A 79 4.60 -3.73 3.30
N ALA A 80 3.90 -4.57 2.54
CA ALA A 80 3.29 -5.79 3.07
C ALA A 80 4.36 -6.77 3.61
N VAL A 81 5.49 -6.90 2.92
CA VAL A 81 6.63 -7.69 3.42
C VAL A 81 7.21 -7.09 4.71
N MET A 82 7.36 -5.76 4.77
CA MET A 82 7.83 -5.09 5.99
C MET A 82 6.86 -5.26 7.17
N GLN A 83 5.56 -5.17 6.92
CA GLN A 83 4.52 -5.42 7.93
C GLN A 83 4.60 -6.86 8.46
N ALA A 84 4.68 -7.85 7.58
CA ALA A 84 4.80 -9.25 7.98
C ALA A 84 6.06 -9.48 8.84
N PHE A 85 7.19 -8.89 8.44
CA PHE A 85 8.42 -8.96 9.23
C PHE A 85 8.26 -8.34 10.63
N PHE A 86 7.57 -7.21 10.75
CA PHE A 86 7.32 -6.58 12.05
C PHE A 86 6.33 -7.37 12.91
N ASP A 87 5.29 -7.96 12.33
CA ASP A 87 4.35 -8.81 13.06
C ASP A 87 5.05 -10.06 13.61
N GLU A 88 5.95 -10.67 12.84
CA GLU A 88 6.74 -11.83 13.28
C GLU A 88 7.70 -11.52 14.43
N HIS A 89 8.26 -10.30 14.48
CA HIS A 89 9.24 -9.89 15.48
C HIS A 89 8.65 -8.96 16.55
N LYS A 90 7.32 -8.79 16.57
CA LYS A 90 6.64 -7.86 17.47
C LYS A 90 6.99 -8.12 18.94
N ASP A 91 7.08 -9.39 19.31
CA ASP A 91 7.42 -9.80 20.67
C ASP A 91 8.87 -9.42 21.05
N ASP A 92 9.82 -9.50 20.12
CA ASP A 92 11.22 -9.09 20.36
C ASP A 92 11.35 -7.58 20.63
N PHE A 93 10.39 -6.77 20.17
CA PHE A 93 10.37 -5.33 20.39
C PHE A 93 9.67 -4.91 21.70
N ASP A 94 8.75 -5.72 22.24
CA ASP A 94 7.97 -5.39 23.43
C ASP A 94 8.62 -5.86 24.76
N PHE A 95 9.56 -6.82 24.71
CA PHE A 95 10.19 -7.40 25.92
C PHE A 95 11.54 -6.79 26.35
N ARG A 96 11.99 -5.66 25.79
CA ARG A 96 13.32 -5.10 26.09
C ARG A 96 13.36 -3.60 26.39
#